data_AF-F2IFF1-F1
#
_entry.id   AF-F2IFF1-F1
#
_cell.length_a   1.000
_cell.length_b   1.000
_cell.length_c   1.000
_cell.angle_alpha   90.00
_cell.angle_beta   90.00
_cell.angle_gamma   90.00
#
_symmetry.space_group_name_H-M   'P 1'
#
loop_
_entity.id
_entity.type
_entity.pdbx_description
1 polymer ?
#
loop_
_entity_poly.entity_id
_entity_poly.type
_entity_poly.pdbx_seq_one_letter_code
_entity_poly.pdbx_strand_id
1 'polypeptide(L)'
;MGYWSTIHLFDDKKFYEEAVPVLKGLKGDLTYDYLEFLKSHKIGGIVHLSPLEIKILVEQAIAKIVSISNSLDTSFKVNNEFNKMIDSKNQRRFIDNIDGYYDFCKFFEYYIFKTCSDFFPHLPLGKGGVSRNFDLSIKSLSSSILGELDIWNEFLGADGTGITNWINNEDMEYLYLDKENLLFIDNERAEGFLTLLEVAKDNKFGLIIGADMSEEKLELLPSNKLLNPDFWKSIDTKKLLWSR
;
A
#
# COMPACT_ATOMS: atom_id res chain seq x y z
N MET A 1 -13.26 15.17 8.06
CA MET A 1 -13.27 13.94 8.89
C MET A 1 -11.84 13.42 8.94
N GLY A 2 -11.41 12.79 10.02
CA GLY A 2 -10.01 12.31 10.13
C GLY A 2 -9.83 10.97 9.44
N TYR A 3 -8.67 10.75 8.83
CA TYR A 3 -8.30 9.49 8.18
C TYR A 3 -7.98 8.38 9.21
N TRP A 4 -8.11 7.13 8.79
CA TRP A 4 -7.73 5.95 9.55
C TRP A 4 -6.62 5.20 8.82
N SER A 5 -5.48 5.02 9.49
CA SER A 5 -4.34 4.31 8.94
C SER A 5 -4.28 2.85 9.39
N THR A 6 -3.75 2.02 8.50
CA THR A 6 -3.59 0.58 8.67
C THR A 6 -2.24 0.16 8.10
N ILE A 7 -1.58 -0.81 8.73
CA ILE A 7 -0.29 -1.35 8.27
C ILE A 7 -0.36 -2.87 8.07
N HIS A 8 0.32 -3.32 7.02
CA HIS A 8 0.25 -4.67 6.46
C HIS A 8 1.65 -5.20 6.12
N LEU A 9 1.78 -6.52 6.04
CA LEU A 9 2.98 -7.15 5.48
C LEU A 9 3.07 -6.88 3.98
N PHE A 10 4.28 -6.70 3.48
CA PHE A 10 4.53 -6.38 2.08
C PHE A 10 5.69 -7.20 1.52
N ASP A 11 5.42 -8.01 0.50
CA ASP A 11 6.46 -8.70 -0.27
C ASP A 11 7.07 -7.71 -1.28
N ASP A 12 8.04 -6.94 -0.80
CA ASP A 12 8.75 -5.92 -1.57
C ASP A 12 9.54 -6.52 -2.74
N LYS A 13 10.07 -7.74 -2.58
CA LYS A 13 10.77 -8.45 -3.65
C LYS A 13 9.83 -8.77 -4.79
N LYS A 14 8.70 -9.40 -4.50
CA LYS A 14 7.68 -9.68 -5.50
C LYS A 14 7.13 -8.40 -6.13
N PHE A 15 6.99 -7.33 -5.34
CA PHE A 15 6.59 -6.04 -5.86
C PHE A 15 7.56 -5.53 -6.93
N TYR A 16 8.87 -5.45 -6.63
CA TYR A 16 9.84 -4.91 -7.57
C TYR A 16 10.18 -5.86 -8.73
N GLU A 17 10.16 -7.18 -8.50
CA GLU A 17 10.54 -8.18 -9.52
C GLU A 17 9.40 -8.58 -10.45
N GLU A 18 8.15 -8.52 -9.97
CA GLU A 18 6.96 -8.95 -10.72
C GLU A 18 5.97 -7.81 -10.95
N ALA A 19 5.47 -7.17 -9.89
CA ALA A 19 4.37 -6.21 -10.00
C ALA A 19 4.76 -4.93 -10.75
N VAL A 20 5.91 -4.33 -10.42
CA VAL A 20 6.41 -3.10 -11.07
C VAL A 20 6.64 -3.30 -12.57
N PRO A 21 7.32 -4.38 -13.03
CA PRO A 21 7.43 -4.66 -14.47
C PRO A 21 6.07 -4.78 -15.18
N VAL A 22 5.06 -5.37 -14.53
CA VAL A 22 3.72 -5.47 -15.12
C VAL A 22 3.03 -4.10 -15.17
N LEU A 23 3.07 -3.33 -14.08
CA LEU A 23 2.53 -1.98 -14.03
C LEU A 23 3.18 -1.03 -15.04
N LYS A 24 4.48 -1.19 -15.31
CA LYS A 24 5.24 -0.44 -16.33
C LYS A 24 5.05 -0.96 -17.76
N GLY A 25 4.28 -2.03 -17.96
CA GLY A 25 4.02 -2.62 -19.28
C GLY A 25 5.24 -3.34 -19.89
N LEU A 26 6.22 -3.73 -19.06
CA LEU A 26 7.43 -4.42 -19.50
C LEU A 26 7.22 -5.94 -19.64
N LYS A 27 6.30 -6.51 -18.86
CA LYS A 27 5.97 -7.94 -18.85
C LYS A 27 4.49 -8.15 -18.50
N GLY A 28 3.91 -9.29 -18.88
CA GLY A 28 2.53 -9.65 -18.52
C GLY A 28 1.45 -8.82 -19.23
N ASP A 29 0.21 -9.02 -18.81
CA ASP A 29 -0.99 -8.35 -19.34
C ASP A 29 -1.95 -8.05 -18.19
N LEU A 30 -2.27 -6.77 -17.97
CA LEU A 30 -3.16 -6.30 -16.91
C LEU A 30 -4.66 -6.47 -17.25
N THR A 31 -5.01 -6.92 -18.46
CA THR A 31 -6.40 -6.99 -18.95
C THR A 31 -7.30 -7.77 -17.99
N TYR A 32 -6.87 -8.95 -17.55
CA TYR A 32 -7.66 -9.77 -16.63
C TYR A 32 -7.81 -9.12 -15.26
N ASP A 33 -6.73 -8.60 -14.70
CA ASP A 33 -6.72 -7.95 -13.38
C ASP A 33 -7.58 -6.69 -13.37
N TYR A 34 -7.51 -5.89 -14.43
CA TYR A 34 -8.31 -4.68 -14.56
C TYR A 34 -9.80 -5.01 -14.75
N LEU A 35 -10.14 -6.05 -15.53
CA LEU A 35 -11.51 -6.53 -15.64
C LEU A 35 -12.08 -7.01 -14.30
N GLU A 36 -11.28 -7.71 -13.49
CA GLU A 36 -11.70 -8.10 -12.14
C GLU A 36 -11.87 -6.90 -11.21
N PHE A 37 -10.93 -5.97 -11.24
CA PHE A 37 -11.02 -4.71 -10.51
C PHE A 37 -12.34 -3.98 -10.82
N LEU A 38 -12.70 -3.85 -12.10
CA LEU A 38 -13.93 -3.19 -12.54
C LEU A 38 -15.22 -3.88 -12.06
N LYS A 39 -15.20 -5.19 -11.77
CA LYS A 39 -16.36 -5.88 -11.16
C LYS A 39 -16.61 -5.41 -9.72
N SER A 40 -15.55 -5.05 -9.01
CA SER A 40 -15.60 -4.59 -7.61
C SER A 40 -15.65 -3.05 -7.48
N HIS A 41 -15.32 -2.32 -8.55
CA HIS A 41 -15.26 -0.86 -8.54
C HIS A 41 -16.66 -0.23 -8.76
N LYS A 42 -17.24 0.34 -7.68
CA LYS A 42 -18.64 0.80 -7.61
C LYS A 42 -19.04 1.95 -8.58
N ILE A 43 -18.10 2.68 -9.19
CA ILE A 43 -18.41 3.84 -10.05
C ILE A 43 -18.37 3.41 -11.53
N GLY A 44 -19.49 3.60 -12.25
CA GLY A 44 -19.55 3.42 -13.71
C GLY A 44 -19.57 1.97 -14.19
N GLY A 45 -20.20 1.06 -13.42
CA GLY A 45 -20.14 -0.38 -13.65
C GLY A 45 -20.31 -0.81 -15.11
N ILE A 46 -19.45 -1.71 -15.57
CA ILE A 46 -19.35 -2.17 -16.96
C ILE A 46 -20.51 -3.05 -17.45
N VAL A 47 -21.51 -3.32 -16.60
CA VAL A 47 -22.61 -4.27 -16.86
C VAL A 47 -23.46 -3.86 -18.06
N HIS A 48 -23.54 -2.56 -18.35
CA HIS A 48 -24.32 -1.99 -19.45
C HIS A 48 -23.53 -1.85 -20.75
N LEU A 49 -22.21 -2.08 -20.72
CA LEU A 49 -21.33 -1.91 -21.87
C LEU A 49 -21.28 -3.20 -22.69
N SER A 50 -21.19 -3.05 -24.01
CA SER A 50 -20.92 -4.16 -24.91
C SER A 50 -19.49 -4.69 -24.72
N PRO A 51 -19.19 -5.94 -25.13
CA PRO A 51 -17.84 -6.49 -25.04
C PRO A 51 -16.77 -5.64 -25.75
N LEU A 52 -17.13 -4.96 -26.84
CA LEU A 52 -16.22 -4.07 -27.56
C LEU A 52 -15.94 -2.78 -26.78
N GLU A 53 -16.96 -2.18 -26.17
CA GLU A 53 -16.80 -0.98 -25.32
C GLU A 53 -15.96 -1.29 -24.08
N ILE A 54 -16.19 -2.45 -23.45
CA ILE A 54 -15.36 -2.92 -22.33
C ILE A 54 -13.91 -3.07 -22.76
N LYS A 55 -13.66 -3.70 -23.91
CA LYS A 55 -12.30 -3.89 -24.43
C LYS A 55 -11.60 -2.55 -24.64
N ILE A 56 -12.24 -1.59 -25.31
CA ILE A 56 -11.68 -0.25 -25.56
C ILE A 56 -11.39 0.48 -24.24
N LEU A 57 -12.32 0.42 -23.28
CA LEU A 57 -12.17 1.04 -21.97
C LEU A 57 -10.98 0.46 -21.21
N VAL A 58 -10.84 -0.87 -21.18
CA VAL A 58 -9.76 -1.58 -20.50
C VAL A 58 -8.40 -1.25 -21.15
N GLU A 59 -8.31 -1.29 -22.48
CA GLU A 59 -7.09 -0.93 -23.22
C GLU A 59 -6.65 0.51 -22.92
N GLN A 60 -7.58 1.46 -22.94
CA GLN A 60 -7.31 2.86 -22.61
C GLN A 60 -6.87 3.05 -21.16
N ALA A 61 -7.54 2.39 -20.21
CA ALA A 61 -7.19 2.50 -18.80
C ALA A 61 -5.82 1.90 -18.49
N ILE A 62 -5.49 0.74 -19.06
CA ILE A 62 -4.17 0.11 -18.93
C ILE A 62 -3.08 1.02 -19.52
N ALA A 63 -3.31 1.64 -20.68
CA ALA A 63 -2.36 2.57 -21.26
C ALA A 63 -2.08 3.76 -20.32
N LYS A 64 -3.10 4.28 -19.61
CA LYS A 64 -2.94 5.33 -18.60
C LYS A 64 -2.17 4.84 -17.37
N ILE A 65 -2.51 3.66 -16.84
CA ILE A 65 -1.79 3.01 -15.73
C ILE A 65 -0.30 2.87 -16.07
N VAL A 66 0.01 2.35 -17.26
CA VAL A 66 1.39 2.18 -17.74
C VAL A 66 2.10 3.52 -17.89
N SER A 67 1.43 4.53 -18.44
CA SER A 67 1.98 5.88 -18.57
C SER A 67 2.35 6.48 -17.22
N ILE A 68 1.42 6.44 -16.25
CA ILE A 68 1.64 6.97 -14.90
C ILE A 68 2.74 6.17 -14.19
N SER A 69 2.72 4.83 -14.28
CA SER A 69 3.74 3.96 -13.69
C SER A 69 5.14 4.24 -14.23
N ASN A 70 5.27 4.57 -15.52
CA ASN A 70 6.54 4.92 -16.14
C ASN A 70 7.03 6.34 -15.78
N SER A 71 6.15 7.20 -15.24
CA SER A 71 6.55 8.51 -14.69
C SER A 71 7.22 8.41 -13.31
N LEU A 72 7.06 7.27 -12.64
CA LEU A 72 7.66 6.99 -11.34
C LEU A 72 9.10 6.48 -11.51
N ASP A 73 9.93 6.85 -10.52
CA ASP A 73 11.31 6.42 -10.43
C ASP A 73 11.46 4.90 -10.18
N THR A 74 12.68 4.48 -9.84
CA THR A 74 12.99 3.08 -9.53
C THR A 74 12.43 2.63 -8.19
N SER A 75 12.26 3.54 -7.22
CA SER A 75 11.60 3.21 -5.95
C SER A 75 10.09 3.02 -6.10
N PHE A 76 9.52 3.46 -7.22
CA PHE A 76 8.08 3.52 -7.49
C PHE A 76 7.32 4.44 -6.52
N LYS A 77 8.05 5.32 -5.80
CA LYS A 77 7.47 6.30 -4.86
C LYS A 77 7.51 7.72 -5.41
N VAL A 78 8.49 8.03 -6.27
CA VAL A 78 8.80 9.42 -6.64
C VAL A 78 8.38 9.71 -8.06
N ASN A 79 7.47 10.67 -8.22
CA ASN A 79 7.28 11.38 -9.48
C ASN A 79 8.12 12.68 -9.44
N ASN A 80 9.11 12.78 -10.33
CA ASN A 80 10.08 13.88 -10.32
C ASN A 80 9.47 15.26 -10.63
N GLU A 81 8.36 15.32 -11.37
CA GLU A 81 7.67 16.58 -11.67
C GLU A 81 6.84 17.03 -10.47
N PHE A 82 6.11 16.09 -9.87
CA PHE A 82 5.35 16.31 -8.64
C PHE A 82 6.23 16.76 -7.47
N ASN A 83 7.36 16.07 -7.23
CA ASN A 83 8.26 16.37 -6.11
C ASN A 83 8.99 17.73 -6.22
N LYS A 84 9.02 18.35 -7.40
CA LYS A 84 9.57 19.71 -7.56
C LYS A 84 8.58 20.80 -7.11
N MET A 85 7.31 20.45 -6.88
CA MET A 85 6.26 21.40 -6.52
C MET A 85 6.27 21.63 -5.01
N ILE A 86 6.40 22.90 -4.62
CA ILE A 86 6.59 23.31 -3.23
C ILE A 86 5.25 23.48 -2.51
N ASP A 87 4.19 23.87 -3.23
CA ASP A 87 2.88 24.14 -2.64
C ASP A 87 1.81 23.13 -3.07
N SER A 88 0.88 22.87 -2.15
CA SER A 88 -0.21 21.91 -2.31
C SER A 88 -1.18 22.26 -3.44
N LYS A 89 -1.33 23.54 -3.80
CA LYS A 89 -2.22 23.98 -4.87
C LYS A 89 -1.68 23.57 -6.23
N ASN A 90 -0.38 23.73 -6.46
CA ASN A 90 0.27 23.28 -7.68
C ASN A 90 0.33 21.75 -7.77
N GLN A 91 0.61 21.07 -6.67
CA GLN A 91 0.54 19.61 -6.58
C GLN A 91 -0.85 19.08 -6.96
N ARG A 92 -1.91 19.68 -6.40
CA ARG A 92 -3.29 19.27 -6.72
C ARG A 92 -3.62 19.51 -8.20
N ARG A 93 -3.25 20.68 -8.75
CA ARG A 93 -3.44 20.98 -10.18
C ARG A 93 -2.71 20.01 -11.09
N PHE A 94 -1.51 19.57 -10.71
CA PHE A 94 -0.76 18.59 -11.47
C PHE A 94 -1.49 17.25 -11.49
N ILE A 95 -1.88 16.75 -10.32
CA ILE A 95 -2.66 15.52 -10.18
C ILE A 95 -3.97 15.58 -10.98
N ASP A 96 -4.73 16.68 -10.86
CA ASP A 96 -6.01 16.86 -11.56
C ASP A 96 -5.85 16.89 -13.10
N ASN A 97 -4.64 17.18 -13.61
CA ASN A 97 -4.33 17.19 -15.04
C ASN A 97 -3.79 15.84 -15.56
N ILE A 98 -3.50 14.88 -14.69
CA ILE A 98 -3.09 13.53 -15.11
C ILE A 98 -4.36 12.71 -15.42
N ASP A 99 -4.58 12.49 -16.71
CA ASP A 99 -5.70 11.66 -17.18
C ASP A 99 -5.60 10.23 -16.62
N GLY A 100 -6.66 9.77 -15.95
CA GLY A 100 -6.75 8.45 -15.32
C GLY A 100 -6.04 8.31 -13.97
N TYR A 101 -5.56 9.40 -13.36
CA TYR A 101 -4.85 9.32 -12.06
C TYR A 101 -5.66 8.65 -10.94
N TYR A 102 -6.94 9.02 -10.81
CA TYR A 102 -7.81 8.43 -9.79
C TYR A 102 -7.91 6.91 -9.95
N ASP A 103 -8.16 6.45 -11.17
CA ASP A 103 -8.27 5.02 -11.49
C ASP A 103 -6.94 4.31 -11.27
N PHE A 104 -5.82 4.96 -11.59
CA PHE A 104 -4.47 4.44 -11.29
C PHE A 104 -4.29 4.21 -9.79
N CYS A 105 -4.55 5.20 -8.92
CA CYS A 105 -4.38 5.02 -7.47
C CYS A 105 -5.25 3.88 -6.93
N LYS A 106 -6.50 3.79 -7.39
CA LYS A 106 -7.43 2.74 -6.94
C LYS A 106 -7.09 1.36 -7.48
N PHE A 107 -6.63 1.27 -8.73
CA PHE A 107 -6.15 0.02 -9.29
C PHE A 107 -4.82 -0.41 -8.66
N PHE A 108 -3.92 0.53 -8.38
CA PHE A 108 -2.66 0.27 -7.70
C PHE A 108 -2.90 -0.35 -6.32
N GLU A 109 -3.75 0.28 -5.48
CA GLU A 109 -4.19 -0.29 -4.20
C GLU A 109 -4.70 -1.73 -4.36
N TYR A 110 -5.66 -1.95 -5.27
CA TYR A 110 -6.20 -3.28 -5.56
C TYR A 110 -5.11 -4.29 -5.97
N TYR A 111 -4.24 -3.89 -6.90
CA TYR A 111 -3.26 -4.78 -7.52
C TYR A 111 -2.17 -5.19 -6.53
N ILE A 112 -1.70 -4.26 -5.69
CA ILE A 112 -0.71 -4.56 -4.65
C ILE A 112 -1.27 -5.53 -3.62
N PHE A 113 -2.49 -5.33 -3.13
CA PHE A 113 -3.11 -6.26 -2.19
C PHE A 113 -3.56 -7.58 -2.83
N LYS A 114 -3.70 -7.64 -4.15
CA LYS A 114 -3.94 -8.89 -4.88
C LYS A 114 -2.67 -9.74 -5.01
N THR A 115 -1.51 -9.10 -5.09
CA THR A 115 -0.28 -9.75 -5.56
C THR A 115 0.86 -9.78 -4.55
N CYS A 116 1.04 -8.72 -3.77
CA CYS A 116 2.25 -8.47 -2.97
C CYS A 116 1.96 -8.14 -1.50
N SER A 117 0.70 -8.00 -1.07
CA SER A 117 0.35 -7.61 0.29
C SER A 117 -0.91 -8.32 0.77
N ASP A 118 -0.92 -8.68 2.05
CA ASP A 118 -2.09 -9.25 2.69
C ASP A 118 -2.95 -8.17 3.32
N PHE A 119 -4.23 -8.10 2.95
CA PHE A 119 -5.16 -7.23 3.68
C PHE A 119 -5.45 -7.76 5.08
N PHE A 120 -5.40 -9.09 5.28
CA PHE A 120 -5.50 -9.71 6.60
C PHE A 120 -4.42 -10.77 6.83
N PRO A 121 -3.86 -10.82 8.04
CA PRO A 121 -4.12 -9.91 9.16
C PRO A 121 -3.46 -8.55 8.98
N HIS A 122 -3.97 -7.52 9.66
CA HIS A 122 -3.38 -6.18 9.65
C HIS A 122 -3.51 -5.47 10.99
N LEU A 123 -2.75 -4.39 11.18
CA LEU A 123 -2.80 -3.58 12.39
C LEU A 123 -3.49 -2.23 12.13
N PRO A 124 -4.61 -1.92 12.81
CA PRO A 124 -5.22 -0.59 12.75
C PRO A 124 -4.44 0.40 13.63
N LEU A 125 -3.86 1.43 13.00
CA LEU A 125 -3.05 2.45 13.67
C LEU A 125 -3.88 3.62 14.23
N GLY A 126 -5.11 3.78 13.75
CA GLY A 126 -5.97 4.90 14.16
C GLY A 126 -5.68 6.17 13.34
N LYS A 127 -5.85 7.34 13.95
CA LYS A 127 -5.63 8.64 13.31
C LYS A 127 -4.15 9.04 13.28
N GLY A 128 -3.34 8.43 12.43
CA GLY A 128 -1.91 8.73 12.30
C GLY A 128 -1.09 7.47 12.03
N GLY A 129 0.23 7.64 11.91
CA GLY A 129 1.14 6.55 11.58
C GLY A 129 1.61 5.71 12.77
N VAL A 130 2.68 4.96 12.55
CA VAL A 130 3.28 4.03 13.51
C VAL A 130 3.99 4.78 14.64
N SER A 131 4.75 5.82 14.30
CA SER A 131 5.69 6.50 15.21
C SER A 131 5.01 6.99 16.50
N ARG A 132 3.77 7.47 16.40
CA ARG A 132 3.00 8.01 17.53
C ARG A 132 2.68 7.00 18.64
N ASN A 133 2.86 5.71 18.36
CA ASN A 133 2.61 4.65 19.33
C ASN A 133 3.81 4.41 20.24
N PHE A 134 4.94 5.08 19.97
CA PHE A 134 6.21 4.92 20.65
C PHE A 134 6.76 6.26 21.16
N ASP A 135 7.55 6.21 22.23
CA ASP A 135 8.39 7.30 22.71
C ASP A 135 9.77 7.20 22.05
N LEU A 136 9.90 7.83 20.87
CA LEU A 136 11.07 7.71 20.01
C LEU A 136 12.12 8.79 20.31
N SER A 137 13.36 8.35 20.47
CA SER A 137 14.50 9.26 20.41
C SER A 137 14.72 9.73 18.97
N ILE A 138 14.72 11.05 18.74
CA ILE A 138 14.94 11.66 17.40
C ILE A 138 16.27 11.21 16.76
N LYS A 139 17.22 10.73 17.56
CA LYS A 139 18.54 10.26 17.07
C LYS A 139 18.57 8.77 16.72
N SER A 140 17.51 8.00 16.98
CA SER A 140 17.49 6.58 16.69
C SER A 140 17.23 6.30 15.22
N LEU A 141 17.69 5.13 14.76
CA LEU A 141 17.42 4.66 13.41
C LEU A 141 15.93 4.37 13.25
N SER A 142 15.30 3.80 14.27
CA SER A 142 13.86 3.58 14.37
C SER A 142 13.07 4.86 14.13
N SER A 143 13.47 5.98 14.73
CA SER A 143 12.79 7.26 14.52
C SER A 143 12.90 7.74 13.07
N SER A 144 14.01 7.45 12.38
CA SER A 144 14.20 7.85 10.99
C SER A 144 13.36 6.98 10.05
N ILE A 145 13.38 5.67 10.24
CA ILE A 145 12.64 4.70 9.41
C ILE A 145 11.13 4.85 9.61
N LEU A 146 10.66 4.94 10.86
CA LEU A 146 9.24 5.19 11.14
C LEU A 146 8.81 6.58 10.67
N GLY A 147 9.72 7.57 10.73
CA GLY A 147 9.51 8.88 10.15
C GLY A 147 9.25 8.79 8.64
N GLU A 148 10.06 8.03 7.90
CA GLU A 148 9.84 7.80 6.47
C GLU A 148 8.53 7.06 6.21
N LEU A 149 8.29 5.96 6.92
CA LEU A 149 7.07 5.15 6.75
C LEU A 149 5.79 5.97 6.99
N ASP A 150 5.83 6.90 7.96
CA ASP A 150 4.69 7.76 8.28
C ASP A 150 4.55 8.98 7.35
N ILE A 151 5.55 9.28 6.50
CA ILE A 151 5.43 10.33 5.49
C ILE A 151 4.38 9.91 4.47
N TRP A 152 3.39 10.77 4.33
CA TRP A 152 2.30 10.57 3.39
C TRP A 152 2.76 10.86 1.95
N ASN A 153 2.72 9.85 1.08
CA ASN A 153 2.96 10.05 -0.34
C ASN A 153 1.69 10.59 -1.04
N GLU A 154 1.65 11.91 -1.19
CA GLU A 154 0.54 12.64 -1.83
C GLU A 154 0.31 12.24 -3.30
N PHE A 155 1.29 11.64 -3.97
CA PHE A 155 1.15 11.16 -5.36
C PHE A 155 0.53 9.75 -5.47
N LEU A 156 0.54 8.95 -4.42
CA LEU A 156 0.01 7.58 -4.46
C LEU A 156 -1.39 7.46 -3.86
N GLY A 157 -1.84 8.47 -3.11
CA GLY A 157 -3.16 8.52 -2.50
C GLY A 157 -4.11 9.51 -3.19
N ALA A 158 -5.00 9.02 -4.06
CA ALA A 158 -6.07 9.85 -4.61
C ALA A 158 -7.05 10.28 -3.51
N ASP A 159 -7.31 11.59 -3.43
CA ASP A 159 -8.17 12.23 -2.42
C ASP A 159 -7.80 11.88 -0.96
N GLY A 160 -6.51 11.60 -0.71
CA GLY A 160 -6.02 11.25 0.63
C GLY A 160 -6.46 9.85 1.08
N THR A 161 -6.63 8.91 0.14
CA THR A 161 -7.00 7.51 0.44
C THR A 161 -6.15 6.51 -0.34
N GLY A 162 -5.96 5.31 0.21
CA GLY A 162 -5.21 4.22 -0.41
C GLY A 162 -3.83 4.01 0.21
N ILE A 163 -2.88 3.50 -0.58
CA ILE A 163 -1.49 3.28 -0.13
C ILE A 163 -0.80 4.63 0.05
N THR A 164 -0.22 4.85 1.24
CA THR A 164 0.44 6.11 1.57
C THR A 164 1.96 5.99 1.60
N ASN A 165 2.52 4.85 1.98
CA ASN A 165 3.96 4.57 1.91
C ASN A 165 4.26 3.08 2.16
N TRP A 166 5.52 2.69 2.02
CA TRP A 166 6.04 1.38 2.41
C TRP A 166 7.53 1.45 2.74
N ILE A 167 8.06 0.43 3.40
CA ILE A 167 9.49 0.18 3.58
C ILE A 167 9.80 -1.23 3.06
N ASN A 168 11.00 -1.43 2.53
CA ASN A 168 11.43 -2.72 2.00
C ASN A 168 11.91 -3.65 3.14
N ASN A 169 12.31 -4.88 2.81
CA ASN A 169 12.84 -5.82 3.80
C ASN A 169 14.13 -5.32 4.47
N GLU A 170 15.00 -4.60 3.75
CA GLU A 170 16.27 -4.09 4.32
C GLU A 170 16.01 -3.02 5.40
N ASP A 171 15.15 -2.04 5.12
CA ASP A 171 14.73 -1.03 6.07
C ASP A 171 14.01 -1.66 7.28
N MET A 172 13.18 -2.69 7.03
CA MET A 172 12.50 -3.44 8.08
C MET A 172 13.51 -4.20 8.96
N GLU A 173 14.55 -4.81 8.39
CA GLU A 173 15.63 -5.45 9.15
C GLU A 173 16.40 -4.44 10.03
N TYR A 174 16.70 -3.25 9.50
CA TYR A 174 17.33 -2.18 10.29
C TYR A 174 16.44 -1.70 11.44
N LEU A 175 15.13 -1.55 11.20
CA LEU A 175 14.15 -1.22 12.23
C LEU A 175 14.09 -2.30 13.31
N TYR A 176 14.13 -3.58 12.91
CA TYR A 176 14.15 -4.69 13.85
C TYR A 176 15.42 -4.74 14.71
N LEU A 177 16.58 -4.45 14.12
CA LEU A 177 17.84 -4.38 14.87
C LEU A 177 17.86 -3.24 15.89
N ASP A 178 17.15 -2.15 15.62
CA ASP A 178 17.01 -1.00 16.50
C ASP A 178 15.74 -1.06 17.39
N LYS A 179 15.06 -2.22 17.46
CA LYS A 179 13.75 -2.35 18.13
C LYS A 179 13.74 -2.00 19.61
N GLU A 180 14.90 -2.03 20.27
CA GLU A 180 15.05 -1.58 21.67
C GLU A 180 14.76 -0.08 21.86
N ASN A 181 14.83 0.73 20.80
CA ASN A 181 14.44 2.13 20.79
C ASN A 181 12.94 2.35 20.55
N LEU A 182 12.15 1.28 20.33
CA LEU A 182 10.69 1.32 20.20
C LEU A 182 10.04 1.24 21.57
N LEU A 183 10.25 2.26 22.41
CA LEU A 183 9.74 2.32 23.78
C LEU A 183 8.25 2.69 23.80
N PHE A 184 7.44 2.03 24.64
CA PHE A 184 6.03 2.36 24.84
C PHE A 184 5.57 1.94 26.23
N ILE A 185 4.46 2.52 26.70
CA ILE A 185 3.81 2.17 27.98
C ILE A 185 2.36 1.81 27.67
N ASP A 186 1.95 0.58 28.02
CA ASP A 186 0.57 0.07 27.94
C ASP A 186 -0.14 0.42 26.61
N ASN A 187 0.51 0.10 25.48
CA ASN A 187 -0.02 0.43 24.14
C ASN A 187 -0.20 -0.83 23.29
N GLU A 188 -1.44 -1.29 23.18
CA GLU A 188 -1.80 -2.48 22.39
C GLU A 188 -1.41 -2.39 20.91
N ARG A 189 -1.39 -1.18 20.34
CA ARG A 189 -0.96 -0.98 18.94
C ARG A 189 0.54 -1.12 18.79
N ALA A 190 1.30 -0.64 19.76
CA ALA A 190 2.74 -0.83 19.79
C ALA A 190 3.10 -2.32 19.92
N GLU A 191 2.40 -3.05 20.80
CA GLU A 191 2.53 -4.51 20.92
C GLU A 191 2.22 -5.21 19.59
N GLY A 192 1.08 -4.89 18.97
CA GLY A 192 0.70 -5.46 17.68
C GLY A 192 1.69 -5.12 16.55
N PHE A 193 2.28 -3.92 16.57
CA PHE A 193 3.32 -3.54 15.62
C PHE A 193 4.59 -4.38 15.82
N LEU A 194 5.03 -4.60 17.06
CA LEU A 194 6.19 -5.45 17.34
C LEU A 194 5.96 -6.90 16.92
N THR A 195 4.74 -7.44 17.10
CA THR A 195 4.37 -8.74 16.54
C THR A 195 4.49 -8.75 15.02
N LEU A 196 3.95 -7.74 14.34
CA LEU A 196 4.02 -7.65 12.88
C LEU A 196 5.46 -7.50 12.39
N LEU A 197 6.29 -6.75 13.11
CA LEU A 197 7.71 -6.54 12.83
C LEU A 197 8.51 -7.85 12.96
N GLU A 198 8.23 -8.66 13.99
CA GLU A 198 8.82 -10.00 14.14
C GLU A 198 8.45 -10.94 13.00
N VAL A 199 7.17 -10.94 12.61
CA VAL A 199 6.69 -11.75 11.47
C VAL A 199 7.33 -11.29 10.16
N ALA A 200 7.39 -9.98 9.91
CA ALA A 200 8.02 -9.42 8.72
C ALA A 200 9.49 -9.84 8.63
N LYS A 201 10.22 -9.75 9.75
CA LYS A 201 11.64 -10.11 9.84
C LYS A 201 11.89 -11.59 9.61
N ASP A 202 11.11 -12.48 10.20
CA ASP A 202 11.32 -13.92 10.01
C ASP A 202 10.96 -14.42 8.61
N ASN A 203 10.09 -13.69 7.89
CA ASN A 203 9.65 -14.03 6.53
C ASN A 203 10.29 -13.18 5.44
N LYS A 204 11.17 -12.23 5.81
CA LYS A 204 11.89 -11.32 4.90
C LYS A 204 10.96 -10.41 4.08
N PHE A 205 9.99 -9.81 4.74
CA PHE A 205 9.02 -8.89 4.15
C PHE A 205 9.24 -7.44 4.61
N GLY A 206 8.81 -6.50 3.79
CA GLY A 206 8.64 -5.10 4.13
C GLY A 206 7.33 -4.75 4.84
N LEU A 207 7.24 -3.46 5.19
CA LEU A 207 6.11 -2.68 5.73
C LEU A 207 5.26 -2.00 4.64
N ILE A 208 3.92 -2.12 4.55
CA ILE A 208 3.11 -1.18 3.75
C ILE A 208 1.99 -0.54 4.56
N ILE A 209 1.87 0.78 4.48
CA ILE A 209 0.86 1.57 5.17
C ILE A 209 -0.12 2.18 4.17
N GLY A 210 -1.39 2.19 4.56
CA GLY A 210 -2.45 2.86 3.83
C GLY A 210 -3.37 3.64 4.75
N ALA A 211 -4.21 4.47 4.15
CA ALA A 211 -5.18 5.29 4.86
C ALA A 211 -6.54 5.25 4.16
N ASP A 212 -7.61 5.11 4.95
CA ASP A 212 -9.00 5.01 4.46
C ASP A 212 -9.12 4.09 3.23
N MET A 213 -8.46 2.92 3.32
CA MET A 213 -8.40 1.95 2.23
C MET A 213 -9.77 1.36 1.95
N SER A 214 -9.95 0.78 0.76
CA SER A 214 -11.21 0.21 0.31
C SER A 214 -11.48 -1.15 0.95
N GLU A 215 -11.60 -1.21 2.29
CA GLU A 215 -11.67 -2.45 3.08
C GLU A 215 -12.65 -3.46 2.47
N GLU A 216 -13.90 -3.07 2.20
CA GLU A 216 -14.94 -3.93 1.60
C GLU A 216 -14.50 -4.66 0.32
N LYS A 217 -13.57 -4.08 -0.46
CA LYS A 217 -13.04 -4.68 -1.69
C LYS A 217 -11.81 -5.53 -1.40
N LEU A 218 -10.92 -5.05 -0.55
CA LEU A 218 -9.67 -5.73 -0.22
C LEU A 218 -9.92 -7.02 0.57
N GLU A 219 -10.99 -7.07 1.37
CA GLU A 219 -11.45 -8.28 2.07
C GLU A 219 -11.93 -9.38 1.13
N LEU A 220 -12.40 -9.02 -0.08
CA LEU A 220 -12.92 -9.95 -1.08
C LEU A 220 -11.83 -10.50 -2.02
N LEU A 221 -10.61 -9.99 -1.93
CA LEU A 221 -9.50 -10.47 -2.75
C LEU A 221 -9.28 -11.97 -2.48
N PRO A 222 -9.01 -12.77 -3.54
CA PRO A 222 -8.73 -14.19 -3.37
C PRO A 222 -7.60 -14.39 -2.36
N SER A 223 -7.70 -15.46 -1.56
CA SER A 223 -6.84 -15.77 -0.42
C SER A 223 -5.42 -16.18 -0.79
N ASN A 224 -4.79 -15.50 -1.76
CA ASN A 224 -3.35 -15.50 -1.93
C ASN A 224 -2.75 -14.77 -0.73
N LYS A 225 -2.56 -15.52 0.35
CA LYS A 225 -1.91 -15.03 1.55
C LYS A 225 -0.40 -15.10 1.38
N LEU A 226 0.31 -14.03 1.73
CA LEU A 226 1.77 -14.05 1.86
C LEU A 226 2.22 -15.16 2.80
N LEU A 227 1.44 -15.40 3.87
CA LEU A 227 1.67 -16.47 4.84
C LEU A 227 0.48 -17.40 4.96
N ASN A 228 0.74 -18.70 5.15
CA ASN A 228 -0.31 -19.69 5.35
C ASN A 228 -1.18 -19.31 6.58
N PRO A 229 -2.53 -19.35 6.49
CA PRO A 229 -3.41 -19.11 7.65
C PRO A 229 -3.06 -19.90 8.92
N ASP A 230 -2.49 -21.10 8.79
CA ASP A 230 -2.08 -21.91 9.96
C ASP A 230 -0.85 -21.36 10.66
N PHE A 231 0.06 -20.65 9.97
CA PHE A 231 1.17 -19.93 10.60
C PHE A 231 0.63 -18.95 11.63
N TRP A 232 -0.38 -18.20 11.26
CA TRP A 232 -0.91 -17.17 12.11
C TRP A 232 -1.71 -17.67 13.30
N LYS A 233 -2.33 -18.84 13.19
CA LYS A 233 -2.95 -19.52 14.35
C LYS A 233 -1.91 -19.97 15.39
N SER A 234 -0.63 -20.02 15.02
CA SER A 234 0.46 -20.47 15.88
C SER A 234 1.12 -19.36 16.70
N ILE A 235 0.79 -18.09 16.46
CA ILE A 235 1.33 -16.93 17.18
C ILE A 235 0.22 -16.13 17.89
N ASP A 236 0.58 -15.29 18.86
CA ASP A 236 -0.40 -14.41 19.51
C ASP A 236 -0.74 -13.23 18.59
N THR A 237 -1.92 -13.29 17.97
CA THR A 237 -2.41 -12.25 17.06
C THR A 237 -3.52 -11.39 17.65
N LYS A 238 -3.74 -11.41 18.98
CA LYS A 238 -4.87 -10.68 19.60
C LYS A 238 -4.91 -9.19 19.31
N LYS A 239 -3.76 -8.59 18.95
CA LYS A 239 -3.64 -7.17 18.62
C LYS A 239 -3.75 -6.87 17.12
N LEU A 240 -3.87 -7.91 16.29
CA LEU A 240 -4.05 -7.80 14.83
C LEU A 240 -5.51 -8.09 14.47
N LEU A 241 -6.01 -7.40 13.45
CA LEU A 241 -7.32 -7.66 12.86
C LEU A 241 -7.21 -8.80 11.84
N TRP A 242 -8.15 -9.74 11.89
CA TRP A 242 -8.13 -11.01 11.16
C TRP A 242 -9.22 -11.15 10.10
N SER A 243 -10.40 -10.66 10.45
CA SER A 243 -11.57 -10.42 9.62
C SER A 243 -12.58 -9.70 10.53
N ARG A 244 -13.45 -8.85 9.97
CA ARG A 244 -14.64 -8.39 10.70
C ARG A 244 -15.68 -9.50 10.80
#